data_AF-W7CQL5-F1
#
_entry.id   AF-W7CQL5-F1
#
_cell.length_a   1.000
_cell.length_b   1.000
_cell.length_c   1.000
_cell.angle_alpha   90.00
_cell.angle_beta   90.00
_cell.angle_gamma   90.00
#
_symmetry.space_group_name_H-M   'P 1'
#
loop_
_entity.id
_entity.type
_entity.pdbx_description
1 polymer ?
#
loop_
_entity_poly.entity_id
_entity_poly.type
_entity_poly.pdbx_seq_one_letter_code
_entity_poly.pdbx_strand_id
1 'polypeptide(L)'
;MRAGLWRFFVPGLLLVITGLHMTLTWPLAKIGYAYAAIIFGEPSLVFGILLLVLSWHLWRTRLLRPTTYKIALIAKMLPQRLFIVSLGGVLLAIAVAGVTYRLFAASAAEPLMSLFANYSWIESWFISLLYAGISVFALLLPICLNEQLEGQLTTQVIKLAKVIGVIIVLFGIMNYFTHIGSIVHTQ
;
A
#
# COMPACT_ATOMS: atom_id res chain seq x y z
N MET A 1 23.56 -12.55 5.95
CA MET A 1 22.11 -12.23 5.90
C MET A 1 21.67 -11.07 6.83
N ARG A 2 22.49 -10.04 7.12
CA ARG A 2 22.02 -8.82 7.85
C ARG A 2 21.16 -7.88 6.97
N ALA A 3 21.29 -7.98 5.64
CA ALA A 3 20.65 -7.07 4.69
C ALA A 3 19.12 -7.25 4.55
N GLY A 4 18.55 -8.39 4.96
CA GLY A 4 17.11 -8.66 4.79
C GLY A 4 16.23 -7.87 5.75
N LEU A 5 16.69 -7.65 6.99
CA LEU A 5 15.91 -7.00 8.04
C LEU A 5 15.67 -5.51 7.77
N TRP A 6 16.73 -4.79 7.38
CA TRP A 6 16.66 -3.35 7.10
C TRP A 6 15.73 -3.02 5.93
N ARG A 7 15.55 -3.95 4.98
CA ARG A 7 14.64 -3.80 3.84
C ARG A 7 13.17 -3.72 4.24
N PHE A 8 12.80 -4.21 5.43
CA PHE A 8 11.44 -4.12 5.96
C PHE A 8 11.34 -3.09 7.08
N PHE A 9 12.36 -3.01 7.94
CA PHE A 9 12.36 -2.09 9.07
C PHE A 9 12.26 -0.62 8.67
N VAL A 10 13.14 -0.17 7.77
CA VAL A 10 13.21 1.25 7.36
C VAL A 10 11.92 1.73 6.69
N PRO A 11 11.40 1.07 5.63
CA PRO A 11 10.14 1.50 5.03
C PRO A 11 8.96 1.31 6.00
N GLY A 12 8.98 0.28 6.85
CA GLY A 12 7.95 0.08 7.87
C GLY A 12 7.87 1.24 8.85
N LEU A 13 9.02 1.67 9.38
CA LEU A 13 9.08 2.80 10.32
C LEU A 13 8.61 4.10 9.67
N LEU A 14 9.06 4.37 8.44
CA LEU A 14 8.65 5.56 7.69
C LEU A 14 7.13 5.58 7.50
N LEU A 15 6.54 4.47 7.04
CA LEU A 15 5.11 4.36 6.81
C LEU A 15 4.28 4.44 8.09
N VAL A 16 4.77 3.91 9.23
CA VAL A 16 4.10 4.10 10.52
C VAL A 16 4.09 5.56 10.91
N ILE A 17 5.22 6.25 10.85
CA ILE A 17 5.30 7.65 11.29
C ILE A 17 4.45 8.54 10.38
N THR A 18 4.60 8.43 9.07
CA THR A 18 3.86 9.27 8.12
C THR A 18 2.38 8.89 8.06
N GLY A 19 2.06 7.60 8.12
CA GLY A 19 0.69 7.09 8.17
C GLY A 19 -0.02 7.52 9.44
N LEU A 20 0.61 7.35 10.61
CA LEU A 20 0.04 7.78 11.90
C LEU A 20 -0.20 9.29 11.93
N HIS A 21 0.77 10.07 11.48
CA HIS A 21 0.61 11.52 11.35
C HIS A 21 -0.58 11.83 10.43
N MET A 22 -0.67 11.23 9.25
CA MET A 22 -1.78 11.44 8.32
C MET A 22 -3.14 10.98 8.87
N THR A 23 -3.19 9.92 9.66
CA THR A 23 -4.43 9.48 10.31
C THR A 23 -4.87 10.45 11.42
N LEU A 24 -3.93 11.01 12.19
CA LEU A 24 -4.25 11.80 13.40
C LEU A 24 -4.34 13.30 13.17
N THR A 25 -3.51 13.85 12.29
CA THR A 25 -3.29 15.30 12.21
C THR A 25 -3.67 15.89 10.86
N TRP A 26 -4.18 15.10 9.91
CA TRP A 26 -4.37 15.63 8.56
C TRP A 26 -5.45 16.73 8.51
N PRO A 27 -5.10 17.97 8.13
CA PRO A 27 -5.96 19.13 8.35
C PRO A 27 -6.94 19.40 7.19
N LEU A 28 -6.83 18.67 6.07
CA LEU A 28 -7.63 18.94 4.86
C LEU A 28 -9.11 18.55 4.95
N ALA A 29 -9.58 18.01 6.09
CA ALA A 29 -11.02 17.99 6.37
C ALA A 29 -11.63 19.40 6.30
N LYS A 30 -10.86 20.44 6.64
CA LYS A 30 -11.26 21.85 6.53
C LYS A 30 -11.22 22.41 5.10
N ILE A 31 -10.62 21.68 4.15
CA ILE A 31 -10.40 22.10 2.75
C ILE A 31 -11.13 21.14 1.77
N GLY A 32 -12.04 20.29 2.28
CA GLY A 32 -12.91 19.44 1.44
C GLY A 32 -12.40 18.02 1.13
N TYR A 33 -11.23 17.62 1.63
CA TYR A 33 -10.64 16.29 1.42
C TYR A 33 -10.59 15.44 2.70
N ALA A 34 -11.70 15.40 3.45
CA ALA A 34 -11.78 14.68 4.72
C ALA A 34 -11.50 13.17 4.59
N TYR A 35 -11.71 12.59 3.42
CA TYR A 35 -11.51 11.16 3.14
C TYR A 35 -10.05 10.75 2.94
N ALA A 36 -9.11 11.69 2.78
CA ALA A 36 -7.71 11.38 2.50
C ALA A 36 -7.02 10.57 3.62
N ALA A 37 -7.45 10.77 4.87
CA ALA A 37 -6.96 9.98 6.01
C ALA A 37 -7.29 8.48 5.85
N ILE A 38 -8.50 8.16 5.37
CA ILE A 38 -8.98 6.80 5.16
C ILE A 38 -8.29 6.17 3.94
N ILE A 39 -8.07 6.96 2.88
CA ILE A 39 -7.53 6.43 1.62
C ILE A 39 -6.00 6.21 1.70
N PHE A 40 -5.26 7.11 2.34
CA PHE A 40 -3.79 7.09 2.32
C PHE A 40 -3.19 6.85 3.70
N GLY A 41 -3.69 7.53 4.74
CA GLY A 41 -3.13 7.46 6.10
C GLY A 41 -3.28 6.08 6.72
N GLU A 42 -4.51 5.59 6.83
CA GLU A 42 -4.82 4.30 7.45
C GLU A 42 -4.12 3.12 6.73
N PRO A 43 -4.16 3.01 5.39
CA PRO A 43 -3.42 1.94 4.71
C PRO A 43 -1.92 2.04 4.92
N SER A 44 -1.34 3.24 4.86
CA SER A 44 0.10 3.43 5.09
C SER A 44 0.50 2.98 6.50
N LEU A 45 -0.28 3.36 7.51
CA LEU A 45 -0.05 2.95 8.90
C LEU A 45 -0.11 1.42 9.05
N VAL A 46 -1.16 0.79 8.51
CA VAL A 46 -1.33 -0.67 8.57
C VAL A 46 -0.18 -1.40 7.88
N PHE A 47 0.18 -1.00 6.66
CA PHE A 47 1.32 -1.58 5.95
C PHE A 47 2.64 -1.35 6.67
N GLY A 48 2.84 -0.18 7.27
CA GLY A 48 4.01 0.13 8.09
C GLY A 48 4.15 -0.82 9.28
N ILE A 49 3.06 -1.03 10.03
CA ILE A 49 3.03 -1.95 11.17
C ILE A 49 3.34 -3.38 10.71
N LEU A 50 2.76 -3.84 9.60
CA LEU A 50 3.03 -5.16 9.05
C LEU A 50 4.52 -5.36 8.72
N LEU A 51 5.17 -4.37 8.11
CA LEU A 51 6.60 -4.44 7.79
C LEU A 51 7.47 -4.44 9.05
N LEU A 52 7.10 -3.69 10.09
CA LEU A 52 7.80 -3.71 11.38
C LEU A 52 7.63 -5.05 12.10
N VAL A 53 6.42 -5.62 12.12
CA VAL A 53 6.16 -6.94 12.71
C VAL A 53 6.92 -8.02 11.94
N LEU A 54 6.97 -7.96 10.61
CA LEU A 54 7.74 -8.89 9.79
C LEU A 54 9.24 -8.77 10.07
N SER A 55 9.76 -7.55 10.15
CA SER A 55 11.15 -7.26 10.50
C SER A 55 11.50 -7.85 11.88
N TRP A 56 10.66 -7.59 12.89
CA TRP A 56 10.80 -8.13 14.23
C TRP A 56 10.76 -9.66 14.25
N HIS A 57 9.83 -10.26 13.51
CA HIS A 57 9.72 -11.71 13.42
C HIS A 57 10.96 -12.33 12.77
N LEU A 58 11.45 -11.79 11.66
CA LEU A 58 12.68 -12.24 11.00
C LEU A 58 13.92 -12.09 11.90
N TRP A 59 13.95 -11.07 12.75
CA TRP A 59 14.99 -10.92 13.76
C TRP A 59 14.95 -12.04 14.81
N ARG A 60 13.77 -12.35 15.32
CA ARG A 60 13.56 -13.39 16.35
C ARG A 60 13.80 -14.79 15.82
N THR A 61 13.38 -15.10 14.60
CA THR A 61 13.57 -16.43 14.00
C THR A 61 15.01 -16.76 13.67
N ARG A 62 15.85 -15.75 13.45
CA ARG A 62 17.31 -15.92 13.33
C ARG A 62 17.94 -16.57 14.58
N LEU A 63 17.25 -16.54 15.71
CA LEU A 63 17.71 -17.10 16.99
C LEU A 63 17.18 -18.52 17.26
N LEU A 64 16.36 -19.10 16.36
CA LEU A 64 15.66 -20.38 16.59
C LEU A 64 16.16 -21.49 15.64
N ARG A 65 16.21 -22.74 16.12
CA ARG A 65 16.60 -23.93 15.33
C ARG A 65 15.46 -24.43 14.42
N PRO A 66 15.74 -25.03 13.25
CA PRO A 66 14.76 -25.21 12.15
C PRO A 66 13.62 -26.20 12.41
N THR A 67 13.78 -27.15 13.33
CA THR A 67 12.95 -28.37 13.38
C THR A 67 11.64 -28.22 14.16
N THR A 68 11.52 -27.27 15.10
CA THR A 68 10.30 -27.07 15.91
C THR A 68 9.29 -26.11 15.28
N TYR A 69 9.62 -25.54 14.12
CA TYR A 69 9.00 -24.32 13.61
C TYR A 69 7.68 -24.54 12.83
N LYS A 70 7.50 -25.70 12.18
CA LYS A 70 6.53 -25.85 11.08
C LYS A 70 5.04 -25.82 11.50
N ILE A 71 4.61 -26.60 12.49
CA ILE A 71 3.17 -26.74 12.83
C ILE A 71 2.65 -25.51 13.61
N ALA A 72 3.45 -24.97 14.52
CA ALA A 72 3.11 -23.74 15.25
C ALA A 72 3.13 -22.49 14.35
N LEU A 73 3.92 -22.50 13.28
CA LEU A 73 3.94 -21.42 12.28
C LEU A 73 2.65 -21.42 11.45
N ILE A 74 2.20 -22.57 10.97
CA ILE A 74 0.96 -22.70 10.17
C ILE A 74 -0.26 -22.18 10.94
N ALA A 75 -0.41 -22.55 12.22
CA ALA A 75 -1.51 -22.07 13.07
C ALA A 75 -1.40 -20.57 13.40
N LYS A 76 -0.18 -20.04 13.59
CA LYS A 76 0.07 -18.60 13.83
C LYS A 76 -0.14 -17.72 12.59
N MET A 77 -0.11 -18.30 11.39
CA MET A 77 -0.31 -17.58 10.14
C MET A 77 -1.78 -17.35 9.79
N LEU A 78 -2.74 -18.07 10.39
CA LEU A 78 -4.16 -17.94 10.02
C LEU A 78 -4.74 -16.53 10.29
N PRO A 79 -4.53 -15.92 11.48
CA PRO A 79 -4.99 -14.54 11.72
C PRO A 79 -4.29 -13.54 10.80
N GLN A 80 -3.01 -13.77 10.48
CA GLN A 80 -2.24 -12.93 9.57
C GLN A 80 -2.75 -13.02 8.13
N ARG A 81 -3.13 -14.23 7.67
CA ARG A 81 -3.75 -14.45 6.36
C ARG A 81 -5.09 -13.73 6.28
N LEU A 82 -5.96 -13.89 7.29
CA LEU A 82 -7.25 -13.20 7.34
C LEU A 82 -7.06 -11.67 7.35
N PHE A 83 -6.09 -11.17 8.09
CA PHE A 83 -5.76 -9.76 8.12
C PHE A 83 -5.30 -9.23 6.76
N ILE A 84 -4.41 -9.95 6.07
CA ILE A 84 -3.95 -9.59 4.72
C ILE A 84 -5.11 -9.60 3.70
N VAL A 85 -5.99 -10.61 3.76
CA VAL A 85 -7.19 -10.67 2.92
C VAL A 85 -8.12 -9.49 3.21
N SER A 86 -8.35 -9.18 4.48
CA SER A 86 -9.20 -8.06 4.90
C SER A 86 -8.64 -6.73 4.40
N LEU A 87 -7.32 -6.54 4.49
CA LEU A 87 -6.63 -5.37 3.93
C LEU A 87 -6.79 -5.30 2.41
N GLY A 88 -6.69 -6.42 1.71
CA GLY A 88 -6.99 -6.51 0.28
C GLY A 88 -8.43 -6.09 -0.04
N GLY A 89 -9.41 -6.52 0.78
CA GLY A 89 -10.80 -6.10 0.69
C GLY A 89 -10.99 -4.59 0.89
N VAL A 90 -10.33 -4.00 1.89
CA VAL A 90 -10.36 -2.55 2.14
C VAL A 90 -9.80 -1.77 0.94
N LEU A 91 -8.66 -2.21 0.40
CA LEU A 91 -8.06 -1.58 -0.78
C LEU A 91 -8.94 -1.71 -2.04
N LEU A 92 -9.65 -2.83 -2.18
CA LEU A 92 -10.63 -3.00 -3.26
C LEU A 92 -11.80 -2.03 -3.10
N ALA A 93 -12.30 -1.87 -1.88
CA ALA A 93 -13.36 -0.92 -1.58
C ALA A 93 -12.92 0.52 -1.89
N ILE A 94 -11.68 0.89 -1.55
CA ILE A 94 -11.08 2.18 -1.92
C ILE A 94 -11.01 2.34 -3.44
N ALA A 95 -10.58 1.31 -4.17
CA ALA A 95 -10.53 1.34 -5.64
C ALA A 95 -11.93 1.55 -6.26
N VAL A 96 -12.92 0.81 -5.78
CA VAL A 96 -14.31 0.96 -6.24
C VAL A 96 -14.84 2.35 -5.92
N ALA A 97 -14.65 2.82 -4.69
CA ALA A 97 -15.05 4.16 -4.26
C ALA A 97 -14.35 5.26 -5.08
N GLY A 98 -13.09 5.06 -5.44
CA GLY A 98 -12.31 5.96 -6.28
C GLY A 98 -12.92 6.16 -7.66
N VAL A 99 -13.42 5.10 -8.28
CA VAL A 99 -14.14 5.17 -9.56
C VAL A 99 -15.55 5.73 -9.37
N THR A 100 -16.31 5.21 -8.39
CA THR A 100 -17.73 5.57 -8.19
C THR A 100 -17.92 7.04 -7.83
N TYR A 101 -17.10 7.56 -6.91
CA TYR A 101 -17.22 8.93 -6.41
C TYR A 101 -16.18 9.88 -7.01
N ARG A 102 -15.34 9.41 -7.94
CA ARG A 102 -14.26 10.20 -8.55
C ARG A 102 -13.34 10.85 -7.52
N LEU A 103 -13.00 10.11 -6.47
CA LEU A 103 -12.29 10.61 -5.28
C LEU A 103 -10.90 11.17 -5.58
N PHE A 104 -10.35 10.82 -6.74
CA PHE A 104 -9.00 11.20 -7.17
C PHE A 104 -9.00 12.15 -8.37
N ALA A 105 -10.15 12.73 -8.72
CA ALA A 105 -10.21 13.79 -9.71
C ALA A 105 -9.30 14.95 -9.27
N ALA A 106 -8.27 15.28 -10.05
CA ALA A 106 -7.36 16.33 -9.67
C ALA A 106 -7.99 17.72 -9.79
N SER A 107 -7.46 18.62 -8.98
CA SER A 107 -7.79 20.03 -9.04
C SER A 107 -7.14 20.69 -10.26
N ALA A 108 -7.85 21.60 -10.91
CA ALA A 108 -7.32 22.39 -12.03
C ALA A 108 -6.09 23.25 -11.65
N ALA A 109 -5.81 23.42 -10.35
CA ALA A 109 -4.67 24.18 -9.83
C ALA A 109 -3.33 23.42 -9.84
N GLU A 110 -3.31 22.12 -10.16
CA GLU A 110 -2.07 21.33 -10.16
C GLU A 110 -1.33 21.39 -11.51
N PRO A 111 0.00 21.59 -11.58
CA PRO A 111 0.69 21.92 -12.84
C PRO A 111 0.61 20.85 -13.93
N LEU A 112 0.73 19.57 -13.58
CA LEU A 112 0.62 18.45 -14.53
C LEU A 112 -0.82 17.98 -14.70
N MET A 113 -1.56 17.98 -13.59
CA MET A 113 -2.95 17.53 -13.51
C MET A 113 -3.93 18.53 -14.16
N SER A 114 -3.56 19.81 -14.28
CA SER A 114 -4.33 20.81 -15.03
C SER A 114 -4.44 20.48 -16.52
N LEU A 115 -3.44 19.83 -17.11
CA LEU A 115 -3.47 19.35 -18.49
C LEU A 115 -4.56 18.28 -18.70
N PHE A 116 -4.92 17.57 -17.62
CA PHE A 116 -5.96 16.54 -17.60
C PHE A 116 -7.23 16.99 -16.86
N ALA A 117 -7.37 18.28 -16.54
CA ALA A 117 -8.54 18.79 -15.80
C ALA A 117 -9.88 18.45 -16.47
N ASN A 118 -9.92 18.43 -17.81
CA ASN A 118 -11.10 18.04 -18.59
C ASN A 118 -11.32 16.50 -18.65
N TYR A 119 -10.35 15.71 -18.19
CA TYR A 119 -10.33 14.25 -18.21
C TYR A 119 -10.16 13.66 -16.80
N SER A 120 -10.72 14.30 -15.77
CA SER A 120 -10.63 13.90 -14.36
C SER A 120 -11.07 12.45 -14.05
N TRP A 121 -11.84 11.83 -14.95
CA TRP A 121 -12.19 10.41 -14.87
C TRP A 121 -10.98 9.49 -15.10
N ILE A 122 -10.02 9.87 -15.95
CA ILE A 122 -8.81 9.08 -16.25
C ILE A 122 -7.96 8.90 -15.00
N GLU A 123 -7.76 9.96 -14.23
CA GLU A 123 -6.97 9.95 -12.99
C GLU A 123 -7.65 9.11 -11.91
N SER A 124 -8.97 9.26 -11.78
CA SER A 124 -9.79 8.44 -10.88
C SER A 124 -9.65 6.97 -11.19
N TRP A 125 -9.69 6.59 -12.47
CA TRP A 125 -9.44 5.22 -12.90
C TRP A 125 -8.00 4.77 -12.67
N PHE A 126 -7.02 5.62 -12.98
CA PHE A 126 -5.61 5.29 -12.83
C PHE A 126 -5.24 4.97 -11.38
N ILE A 127 -5.55 5.87 -10.44
CA ILE A 127 -5.26 5.65 -9.02
C ILE A 127 -6.06 4.46 -8.48
N SER A 128 -7.33 4.32 -8.88
CA SER A 128 -8.15 3.17 -8.49
C SER A 128 -7.57 1.84 -8.99
N LEU A 129 -6.99 1.81 -10.19
CA LEU A 129 -6.30 0.62 -10.73
C LEU A 129 -5.04 0.28 -9.92
N LEU A 130 -4.32 1.28 -9.40
CA LEU A 130 -3.20 1.02 -8.49
C LEU A 130 -3.68 0.34 -7.20
N TYR A 131 -4.73 0.87 -6.56
CA TYR A 131 -5.34 0.25 -5.38
C TYR A 131 -5.86 -1.16 -5.67
N ALA A 132 -6.54 -1.35 -6.81
CA ALA A 132 -7.02 -2.65 -7.24
C ALA A 132 -5.87 -3.64 -7.46
N GLY A 133 -4.75 -3.19 -8.04
CA GLY A 133 -3.55 -4.01 -8.22
C GLY A 133 -2.96 -4.48 -6.88
N ILE A 134 -2.82 -3.57 -5.90
CA ILE A 134 -2.34 -3.93 -4.55
C ILE A 134 -3.34 -4.89 -3.87
N SER A 135 -4.63 -4.64 -4.05
CA SER A 135 -5.70 -5.52 -3.53
C SER A 135 -5.60 -6.93 -4.10
N VAL A 136 -5.49 -7.08 -5.42
CA VAL A 136 -5.30 -8.39 -6.08
C VAL A 136 -4.06 -9.10 -5.52
N PHE A 137 -2.94 -8.40 -5.36
CA PHE A 137 -1.76 -8.97 -4.73
C PHE A 137 -2.03 -9.45 -3.30
N ALA A 138 -2.65 -8.63 -2.46
CA ALA A 138 -2.97 -8.97 -1.08
C ALA A 138 -3.92 -10.18 -0.99
N LEU A 139 -4.92 -10.28 -1.86
CA LEU A 139 -5.87 -11.39 -1.90
C LEU A 139 -5.23 -12.69 -2.38
N LEU A 140 -4.29 -12.63 -3.33
CA LEU A 140 -3.58 -13.80 -3.85
C LEU A 140 -2.43 -14.27 -2.96
N LEU A 141 -1.84 -13.38 -2.16
CA LEU A 141 -0.66 -13.68 -1.34
C LEU A 141 -0.86 -14.88 -0.39
N PRO A 142 -1.96 -15.01 0.38
CA PRO A 142 -2.21 -16.16 1.25
C PRO A 142 -2.25 -17.50 0.50
N ILE A 143 -2.74 -17.49 -0.75
CA ILE A 143 -2.82 -18.68 -1.62
C ILE A 143 -1.40 -19.06 -2.05
N CYS A 144 -0.59 -18.10 -2.49
CA CYS A 144 0.81 -18.32 -2.87
C CYS A 144 1.72 -18.75 -1.71
N LEU A 145 1.35 -18.45 -0.46
CA LEU A 145 2.09 -18.85 0.75
C LEU A 145 1.74 -20.26 1.25
N ASN A 146 0.90 -21.01 0.53
CA ASN A 146 0.65 -22.40 0.85
C ASN A 146 1.81 -23.25 0.31
N GLU A 147 2.51 -24.00 1.17
CA GLU A 147 3.76 -24.75 0.84
C GLU A 147 3.59 -25.76 -0.32
N GLN A 148 2.36 -26.08 -0.71
CA GLN A 148 2.01 -26.98 -1.80
C GLN A 148 1.94 -26.28 -3.18
N LEU A 149 2.05 -24.94 -3.23
CA LEU A 149 1.88 -24.12 -4.44
C LEU A 149 3.17 -23.41 -4.86
N GLU A 150 4.32 -24.09 -4.72
CA GLU A 150 5.54 -23.69 -5.44
C GLU A 150 5.32 -23.94 -6.94
N GLY A 151 5.00 -22.87 -7.68
CA GLY A 151 4.61 -22.99 -9.07
C GLY A 151 4.58 -21.67 -9.84
N GLN A 152 4.15 -21.76 -11.11
CA GLN A 152 4.08 -20.63 -12.03
C GLN A 152 3.24 -19.45 -11.48
N LEU A 153 2.17 -19.74 -10.73
CA LEU A 153 1.29 -18.73 -10.13
C LEU A 153 2.05 -17.81 -9.16
N THR A 154 2.81 -18.38 -8.21
CA THR A 154 3.60 -17.60 -7.24
C THR A 154 4.64 -16.71 -7.95
N THR A 155 5.25 -17.21 -9.02
CA THR A 155 6.17 -16.43 -9.85
C THR A 155 5.46 -15.27 -10.56
N GLN A 156 4.27 -15.50 -11.13
CA GLN A 156 3.48 -14.47 -11.78
C GLN A 156 3.01 -13.40 -10.80
N VAL A 157 2.55 -13.79 -9.61
CA VAL A 157 2.11 -12.85 -8.55
C VAL A 157 3.27 -11.98 -8.09
N ILE A 158 4.47 -12.54 -7.91
CA ILE A 158 5.67 -11.74 -7.58
C ILE A 158 6.05 -10.78 -8.71
N LYS A 159 5.95 -11.20 -9.98
CA LYS A 159 6.20 -10.32 -11.14
C LYS A 159 5.19 -9.17 -11.18
N LEU A 160 3.91 -9.47 -11.00
CA LEU A 160 2.85 -8.46 -10.95
C LEU A 160 3.10 -7.45 -9.83
N ALA A 161 3.44 -7.91 -8.62
CA ALA A 161 3.75 -7.06 -7.48
C ALA A 161 4.94 -6.12 -7.76
N LYS A 162 5.97 -6.62 -8.45
CA LYS A 162 7.12 -5.80 -8.86
C LYS A 162 6.72 -4.71 -9.85
N VAL A 163 5.92 -5.05 -10.86
CA VAL A 163 5.46 -4.08 -11.87
C VAL A 163 4.61 -3.00 -11.21
N ILE A 164 3.62 -3.39 -10.39
CA ILE A 164 2.79 -2.45 -9.63
C ILE A 164 3.65 -1.57 -8.72
N GLY A 165 4.62 -2.16 -8.01
CA GLY A 165 5.52 -1.43 -7.13
C GLY A 165 6.35 -0.37 -7.88
N VAL A 166 6.86 -0.69 -9.06
CA VAL A 166 7.58 0.29 -9.90
C VAL A 166 6.65 1.42 -10.32
N ILE A 167 5.44 1.10 -10.78
CA ILE A 167 4.45 2.11 -11.18
C ILE A 167 4.10 3.03 -10.00
N ILE A 168 3.89 2.48 -8.80
CA ILE A 168 3.61 3.26 -7.58
C ILE A 168 4.78 4.19 -7.24
N VAL A 169 6.02 3.73 -7.36
CA VAL A 169 7.20 4.58 -7.10
C VAL A 169 7.27 5.73 -8.10
N LEU A 170 7.12 5.44 -9.39
CA LEU A 170 7.12 6.48 -10.44
C LEU A 170 5.98 7.47 -10.23
N PHE A 171 4.78 6.97 -9.93
CA PHE A 171 3.63 7.80 -9.60
C PHE A 171 3.88 8.66 -8.35
N GLY A 172 4.47 8.10 -7.29
CA GLY A 172 4.80 8.83 -6.07
C GLY A 172 5.79 9.97 -6.32
N ILE A 173 6.81 9.75 -7.15
CA ILE A 173 7.77 10.79 -7.56
C ILE A 173 7.04 11.93 -8.30
N MET A 174 6.20 11.58 -9.28
CA MET A 174 5.40 12.55 -10.04
C MET A 174 4.42 13.31 -9.14
N ASN A 175 3.77 12.62 -8.21
CA ASN A 175 2.80 13.20 -7.28
C ASN A 175 3.47 14.19 -6.33
N TYR A 176 4.68 13.88 -5.86
CA TYR A 176 5.46 14.80 -5.01
C TYR A 176 5.81 16.10 -5.75
N PHE A 177 6.22 16.01 -7.02
CA PHE A 177 6.47 17.17 -7.87
C PHE A 177 5.20 18.01 -8.09
N THR A 178 4.08 17.35 -8.37
CA THR A 178 2.81 18.01 -8.67
C THR A 178 2.25 18.74 -7.45
N HIS A 179 2.33 18.16 -6.25
CA HIS A 179 1.93 18.82 -5.00
C HIS A 179 2.79 20.04 -4.67
N ILE A 180 4.11 19.99 -4.89
CA ILE A 180 4.98 21.18 -4.74
C ILE A 180 4.47 22.29 -5.66
N GLY A 181 4.23 21.97 -6.92
CA GLY A 181 3.75 22.95 -7.88
C GLY A 181 2.36 23.50 -7.54
N SER A 182 1.47 22.68 -6.99
CA SER A 182 0.15 23.12 -6.49
C SER A 182 0.29 24.20 -5.42
N ILE A 183 1.14 23.98 -4.42
CA ILE A 183 1.38 24.93 -3.33
C ILE A 183 1.95 26.25 -3.87
N VAL A 184 2.87 26.17 -4.83
CA VAL A 184 3.49 27.38 -5.43
C VAL A 184 2.49 28.20 -6.24
N HIS A 185 1.52 27.57 -6.91
CA HIS A 185 0.54 28.28 -7.76
C HIS A 185 -0.76 28.67 -7.03
N THR A 186 -0.97 28.20 -5.80
CA THR A 186 -2.16 28.50 -4.98
C THR A 186 -1.89 29.46 -3.82
N GLN A 187 -0.63 29.82 -3.59
CA GLN A 187 -0.21 30.96 -2.76
C GLN A 187 -0.15 32.24 -3.60
#